data_AF-A0AAD7NZU5-F1
#
_entry.id   AF-A0AAD7NZU5-F1
#
_cell.length_a   1.000
_cell.length_b   1.000
_cell.length_c   1.000
_cell.angle_alpha   90.00
_cell.angle_beta   90.00
_cell.angle_gamma   90.00
#
_symmetry.space_group_name_H-M   'P 1'
#
loop_
_entity.id
_entity.type
_entity.pdbx_description
1 polymer ?
#
loop_
_entity_poly.entity_id
_entity_poly.type
_entity_poly.pdbx_seq_one_letter_code
_entity_poly.pdbx_strand_id
1 'polypeptide(L)'
;MWTNAPKPAVGSFEQCATCEKQFTVTKYTMAANPGPGFLCHPCAKASGTDPFKKPAAPRKRKAPAEKRTVVNIEERSFPTLVTICIDVIARHIDDVEAFGDIGALNMEAISKALSKNRSLTSDNAPLFYGAEHTKLALYDATNLSPDAFTTLGHLNPNLTSLRLDFCGPLNDTVMASWTNSLPNLVSLELLGPFLVREAAWITFLKSHPNMEAFLITQSPRFSLDCLNALMESSKTTLRRLGLREVGKLCDAFLEPIAEISALAYLDLAEPSESLTDDAVVALLGTVGGTLTHLDLSGHSALTDDTLAHGIDPHVRVLASLALTHLPELTDAGVAAFFSTFENPGLVRLDLTRNPELGTEALEAVVKHSGATLQELSVNGWKDAGAAAFGGLAKSRDLRKLDVGWCRGVDDFVVKELLEGCRSLTELKVWGCNRVEGKWGLIRRGLKIHGVESYSVL
;
A
#
# COMPACT_ATOMS: atom_id res chain seq x y z
N MET A 1 -20.94 -41.68 -42.48
CA MET A 1 -22.24 -42.15 -43.01
C MET A 1 -22.92 -43.04 -41.99
N TRP A 2 -23.68 -42.50 -41.04
CA TRP A 2 -24.71 -43.24 -40.30
C TRP A 2 -25.93 -42.32 -40.19
N THR A 3 -27.08 -42.87 -40.56
CA THR A 3 -28.27 -42.20 -41.07
C THR A 3 -29.10 -41.52 -39.99
N ASN A 4 -29.34 -40.20 -40.10
CA ASN A 4 -30.50 -39.55 -39.49
C ASN A 4 -31.75 -40.08 -40.20
N ALA A 5 -32.18 -41.31 -39.84
CA ALA A 5 -33.47 -41.80 -40.25
C ALA A 5 -34.53 -40.83 -39.73
N PRO A 6 -35.43 -40.31 -40.58
CA PRO A 6 -36.50 -39.43 -40.14
C PRO A 6 -37.33 -40.14 -39.07
N LYS A 7 -37.70 -39.41 -38.02
CA LYS A 7 -38.48 -39.96 -36.91
C LYS A 7 -39.77 -40.60 -37.47
N PRO A 8 -40.09 -41.85 -37.12
CA PRO A 8 -41.31 -42.50 -37.58
C PRO A 8 -42.56 -41.72 -37.18
N ALA A 9 -43.66 -41.91 -37.93
CA ALA A 9 -44.90 -41.20 -37.71
C ALA A 9 -45.46 -41.45 -36.30
N VAL A 10 -45.95 -40.40 -35.65
CA VAL A 10 -46.57 -40.53 -34.32
C VAL A 10 -47.80 -41.44 -34.42
N GLY A 11 -47.84 -42.49 -33.61
CA GLY A 11 -48.86 -43.55 -33.65
C GLY A 11 -48.42 -44.82 -34.37
N SER A 12 -47.29 -44.83 -35.09
CA SER A 12 -46.71 -46.06 -35.64
C SER A 12 -46.06 -46.91 -34.55
N PHE A 13 -45.75 -48.16 -34.87
CA PHE A 13 -44.99 -49.02 -33.96
C PHE A 13 -43.55 -49.16 -34.43
N GLU A 14 -42.60 -49.09 -33.49
CA GLU A 14 -41.16 -49.25 -33.72
C GLU A 14 -40.58 -50.22 -32.68
N GLN A 15 -39.45 -50.86 -32.95
CA GLN A 15 -38.73 -51.66 -31.96
C GLN A 15 -37.68 -50.83 -31.23
N CYS A 16 -37.62 -51.00 -29.90
CA CYS A 16 -36.66 -50.28 -29.07
C CYS A 16 -35.24 -50.74 -29.34
N ALA A 17 -34.33 -49.83 -29.66
CA ALA A 17 -32.93 -50.14 -29.94
C ALA A 17 -32.17 -50.76 -28.75
N THR A 18 -32.69 -50.66 -27.52
CA THR A 18 -32.04 -51.20 -26.31
C THR A 18 -32.67 -52.50 -25.81
N CYS A 19 -34.00 -52.61 -25.85
CA CYS A 19 -34.69 -53.78 -25.28
C CYS A 19 -35.46 -54.60 -26.32
N GLU A 20 -35.41 -54.20 -27.58
CA GLU A 20 -36.01 -54.87 -28.76
C GLU A 20 -37.53 -55.05 -28.70
N LYS A 21 -38.19 -54.58 -27.64
CA LYS A 21 -39.64 -54.59 -27.51
C LYS A 21 -40.28 -53.55 -28.43
N GLN A 22 -41.39 -53.95 -29.05
CA GLN A 22 -42.21 -53.06 -29.86
C GLN A 22 -42.89 -52.01 -28.97
N PHE A 23 -42.84 -50.76 -29.39
CA PHE A 23 -43.47 -49.64 -28.69
C PHE A 23 -44.11 -48.67 -29.69
N THR A 24 -45.14 -47.96 -29.24
CA THR A 24 -45.79 -46.94 -30.07
C THR A 24 -44.96 -45.67 -30.08
N VAL A 25 -44.68 -45.16 -31.27
CA VAL A 25 -43.94 -43.92 -31.48
C VAL A 25 -44.81 -42.74 -31.07
N THR A 26 -44.30 -41.92 -30.17
CA THR A 26 -44.96 -40.70 -29.69
C THR A 26 -44.16 -39.48 -30.12
N LYS A 27 -44.77 -38.29 -29.96
CA LYS A 27 -44.07 -37.01 -30.17
C LYS A 27 -42.79 -36.90 -29.34
N TYR A 28 -42.70 -37.64 -28.22
CA TYR A 28 -41.57 -37.63 -27.29
C TYR A 28 -40.58 -38.78 -27.46
N THR A 29 -40.80 -39.70 -28.43
CA THR A 29 -39.83 -40.76 -28.75
C THR A 29 -38.47 -40.17 -29.14
N MET A 30 -37.40 -40.68 -28.54
CA MET A 30 -36.03 -40.19 -28.73
C MET A 30 -35.21 -41.21 -29.53
N ALA A 31 -34.25 -40.71 -30.31
CA ALA A 31 -33.26 -41.56 -30.96
C ALA A 31 -32.28 -42.13 -29.93
N ALA A 32 -31.81 -43.36 -30.15
CA ALA A 32 -30.77 -43.97 -29.33
C ALA A 32 -29.41 -43.28 -29.56
N ASN A 33 -28.64 -43.09 -28.48
CA ASN A 33 -27.29 -42.56 -28.54
C ASN A 33 -26.36 -43.42 -27.64
N PRO A 34 -25.34 -44.10 -28.21
CA PRO A 34 -24.98 -44.16 -29.63
C PRO A 34 -26.01 -44.96 -30.47
N GLY A 35 -26.25 -44.52 -31.71
CA GLY A 35 -27.25 -45.08 -32.64
C GLY A 35 -26.74 -46.24 -33.53
N PRO A 36 -27.59 -46.87 -34.38
CA PRO A 36 -28.90 -46.39 -34.87
C PRO A 36 -30.15 -46.96 -34.15
N GLY A 37 -31.28 -46.23 -34.19
CA GLY A 37 -32.60 -46.69 -33.73
C GLY A 37 -33.30 -45.72 -32.75
N PHE A 38 -34.47 -46.10 -32.23
CA PHE A 38 -35.27 -45.29 -31.28
C PHE A 38 -35.50 -46.02 -29.96
N LEU A 39 -35.66 -45.26 -28.87
CA LEU A 39 -35.85 -45.82 -27.53
C LEU A 39 -37.32 -45.76 -27.10
N CYS A 40 -37.80 -46.83 -26.48
CA CYS A 40 -39.06 -46.81 -25.75
C CYS A 40 -38.93 -45.96 -24.47
N HIS A 41 -40.06 -45.49 -23.94
CA HIS A 41 -40.08 -44.57 -22.80
C HIS A 41 -39.31 -45.09 -21.56
N PRO A 42 -39.43 -46.36 -21.14
CA PRO A 42 -38.62 -46.91 -20.05
C PRO A 42 -37.11 -46.84 -20.30
N CYS A 43 -36.66 -47.17 -21.52
CA CYS A 43 -35.24 -47.17 -21.88
C CYS A 43 -34.68 -45.74 -21.98
N ALA A 44 -35.45 -44.79 -22.50
CA ALA A 44 -35.06 -43.37 -22.54
C ALA A 44 -34.90 -42.77 -21.12
N LYS A 45 -35.81 -43.13 -20.20
CA LYS A 45 -35.70 -42.70 -18.81
C LYS A 45 -34.50 -43.32 -18.10
N ALA A 46 -34.19 -44.59 -18.39
CA ALA A 46 -33.03 -45.28 -17.84
C ALA A 46 -31.70 -44.72 -18.36
N SER A 47 -31.65 -44.21 -19.59
CA SER A 47 -30.48 -43.53 -20.15
C SER A 47 -30.26 -42.09 -19.65
N GLY A 48 -31.05 -41.63 -18.66
CA GLY A 48 -30.91 -40.30 -18.04
C GLY A 48 -31.58 -39.16 -18.82
N THR A 49 -32.29 -39.47 -19.91
CA THR A 49 -32.98 -38.53 -20.80
C THR A 49 -34.49 -38.68 -20.65
N ASP A 50 -35.07 -38.01 -19.64
CA ASP A 50 -36.53 -38.02 -19.39
C ASP A 50 -37.24 -36.95 -20.25
N PRO A 51 -38.09 -37.33 -21.24
CA PRO A 51 -38.79 -36.39 -22.11
C PRO A 51 -39.84 -35.53 -21.41
N PHE A 52 -40.21 -35.85 -20.16
CA PHE A 52 -41.20 -35.12 -19.36
C PHE A 52 -40.57 -34.28 -18.24
N LYS A 53 -39.24 -34.22 -18.15
CA LYS A 53 -38.55 -33.34 -17.19
C LYS A 53 -38.80 -31.88 -17.60
N LYS A 54 -39.72 -31.22 -16.90
CA LYS A 54 -39.97 -29.78 -17.06
C LYS A 54 -38.63 -29.02 -16.93
N PRO A 55 -38.32 -28.06 -17.81
CA PRO A 55 -37.12 -27.24 -17.63
C PRO A 55 -37.19 -26.58 -16.26
N ALA A 56 -36.14 -26.73 -15.46
CA ALA A 56 -36.05 -26.06 -14.17
C ALA A 56 -36.23 -24.55 -14.43
N ALA A 57 -37.20 -23.93 -13.75
CA ALA A 57 -37.40 -22.50 -13.88
C ALA A 57 -36.06 -21.79 -13.67
N PRO A 58 -35.65 -20.85 -14.55
CA PRO A 58 -34.40 -20.14 -14.36
C PRO A 58 -34.42 -19.54 -12.97
N ARG A 59 -33.41 -19.85 -12.14
CA ARG A 59 -33.24 -19.20 -10.84
C ARG A 59 -33.33 -17.71 -11.11
N LYS A 60 -34.41 -17.05 -10.63
CA LYS A 60 -34.48 -15.59 -10.63
C LYS A 60 -33.19 -15.12 -9.98
N ARG A 61 -32.31 -14.47 -10.74
CA ARG A 61 -31.20 -13.72 -10.16
C ARG A 61 -31.83 -12.84 -9.10
N LYS A 62 -31.44 -13.02 -7.83
CA LYS A 62 -31.73 -12.01 -6.81
C LYS A 62 -31.35 -10.67 -7.45
N ALA A 63 -32.24 -9.69 -7.39
CA ALA A 63 -31.90 -8.33 -7.76
C ALA A 63 -30.53 -8.00 -7.11
N PRO A 64 -29.62 -7.32 -7.80
CA PRO A 64 -28.34 -6.96 -7.20
C PRO A 64 -28.67 -6.33 -5.86
N ALA A 65 -28.14 -6.92 -4.77
CA ALA A 65 -28.28 -6.34 -3.44
C ALA A 65 -27.96 -4.85 -3.57
N GLU A 66 -28.77 -4.01 -2.94
CA GLU A 66 -28.57 -2.56 -2.91
C GLU A 66 -27.07 -2.28 -2.81
N LYS A 67 -26.55 -1.51 -3.77
CA LYS A 67 -25.12 -1.23 -3.88
C LYS A 67 -24.63 -0.86 -2.49
N ARG A 68 -23.64 -1.60 -1.97
CA ARG A 68 -23.01 -1.27 -0.69
C ARG A 68 -22.60 0.21 -0.73
N THR A 69 -23.30 1.03 0.03
CA THR A 69 -23.00 2.45 0.17
C THR A 69 -21.92 2.59 1.22
N VAL A 70 -20.71 2.85 0.76
CA VAL A 70 -19.62 3.25 1.65
C VAL A 70 -19.88 4.70 2.06
N VAL A 71 -19.96 4.95 3.36
CA VAL A 71 -20.10 6.28 3.93
C VAL A 71 -18.81 6.66 4.66
N ASN A 72 -18.27 7.82 4.28
CA ASN A 72 -17.23 8.49 5.05
C ASN A 72 -17.91 9.53 5.92
N ILE A 73 -17.71 9.44 7.23
CA ILE A 73 -18.26 10.40 8.18
C ILE A 73 -17.20 11.44 8.44
N GLU A 74 -17.42 12.62 7.86
CA GLU A 74 -16.60 13.80 8.03
C GLU A 74 -17.47 14.95 8.48
N GLU A 75 -17.05 15.67 9.51
CA GLU A 75 -17.68 16.94 9.84
C GLU A 75 -17.30 17.97 8.77
N ARG A 76 -18.30 18.57 8.11
CA ARG A 76 -18.10 19.61 7.09
C ARG A 76 -17.51 20.86 7.75
N SER A 77 -16.19 20.99 7.71
CA SER A 77 -15.50 22.24 8.01
C SER A 77 -15.39 23.08 6.73
N PHE A 78 -15.66 24.37 6.84
CA PHE A 78 -15.42 25.29 5.72
C PHE A 78 -13.90 25.41 5.50
N PRO A 79 -13.43 25.40 4.23
CA PRO A 79 -12.01 25.61 3.95
C PRO A 79 -11.57 26.99 4.45
N THR A 80 -10.32 27.08 4.88
CA THR A 80 -9.75 28.38 5.26
C THR A 80 -9.61 29.29 4.05
N LEU A 81 -9.56 30.61 4.25
CA LEU A 81 -9.31 31.56 3.15
C LEU A 81 -8.00 31.22 2.42
N VAL A 82 -6.96 30.80 3.15
CA VAL A 82 -5.68 30.36 2.57
C VAL A 82 -5.88 29.17 1.64
N THR A 83 -6.65 28.16 2.05
CA THR A 83 -6.99 27.00 1.21
C THR A 83 -7.73 27.42 -0.05
N ILE A 84 -8.70 28.33 0.06
CA ILE A 84 -9.44 28.85 -1.10
C ILE A 84 -8.51 29.60 -2.06
N CYS A 85 -7.61 30.45 -1.55
CA CYS A 85 -6.63 31.16 -2.38
C CYS A 85 -5.70 30.20 -3.11
N ILE A 86 -5.19 29.18 -2.42
CA ILE A 86 -4.35 28.13 -3.03
C ILE A 86 -5.10 27.41 -4.14
N ASP A 87 -6.38 27.05 -3.92
CA ASP A 87 -7.20 26.40 -4.94
C ASP A 87 -7.43 27.30 -6.17
N VAL A 88 -7.61 28.61 -5.98
CA VAL A 88 -7.75 29.57 -7.09
C VAL A 88 -6.45 29.67 -7.87
N ILE A 89 -5.31 29.84 -7.18
CA ILE A 89 -3.98 29.86 -7.80
C ILE A 89 -3.75 28.57 -8.60
N ALA A 90 -4.04 27.41 -8.01
CA ALA A 90 -3.82 26.12 -8.67
C ALA A 90 -4.67 25.91 -9.94
N ARG A 91 -5.87 26.51 -9.99
CA ARG A 91 -6.75 26.46 -11.18
C ARG A 91 -6.31 27.41 -12.30
N HIS A 92 -5.63 28.50 -11.95
CA HIS A 92 -5.19 29.54 -12.86
C HIS A 92 -3.67 29.62 -12.95
N ILE A 93 -2.98 28.51 -12.70
CA ILE A 93 -1.52 28.50 -12.54
C ILE A 93 -0.81 28.99 -13.81
N ASP A 94 -1.36 28.70 -14.98
CA ASP A 94 -0.79 29.11 -16.26
C ASP A 94 -0.94 30.62 -16.52
N ASP A 95 -1.80 31.31 -15.76
CA ASP A 95 -1.95 32.77 -15.79
C ASP A 95 -1.03 33.47 -14.75
N VAL A 96 -0.27 32.72 -13.94
CA VAL A 96 0.60 33.27 -12.89
C VAL A 96 2.00 33.52 -13.45
N GLU A 97 2.41 34.79 -13.48
CA GLU A 97 3.78 35.17 -13.92
C GLU A 97 4.83 35.00 -12.81
N ALA A 98 4.46 35.29 -11.56
CA ALA A 98 5.32 35.14 -10.40
C ALA A 98 4.47 35.07 -9.11
N PHE A 99 4.92 34.30 -8.12
CA PHE A 99 4.28 34.27 -6.81
C PHE A 99 4.60 35.50 -5.95
N GLY A 100 5.72 36.18 -6.22
CA GLY A 100 6.25 37.24 -5.35
C GLY A 100 6.72 36.70 -4.00
N ASP A 101 6.55 37.50 -2.94
CA ASP A 101 6.99 37.14 -1.59
C ASP A 101 6.00 36.16 -0.91
N ILE A 102 6.12 34.88 -1.22
CA ILE A 102 5.34 33.82 -0.54
C ILE A 102 6.24 33.01 0.38
N GLY A 103 5.76 32.76 1.60
CA GLY A 103 6.47 31.90 2.54
C GLY A 103 6.54 30.44 2.05
N ALA A 104 7.61 29.73 2.43
CA ALA A 104 7.86 28.35 2.04
C ALA A 104 6.67 27.39 2.30
N LEU A 105 5.94 27.60 3.40
CA LEU A 105 4.75 26.79 3.73
C LEU A 105 3.65 26.92 2.67
N ASN A 106 3.44 28.13 2.14
CA ASN A 106 2.43 28.36 1.10
C ASN A 106 2.91 27.82 -0.25
N MET A 107 4.20 27.94 -0.56
CA MET A 107 4.79 27.38 -1.78
C MET A 107 4.64 25.86 -1.82
N GLU A 108 4.94 25.18 -0.71
CA GLU A 108 4.72 23.73 -0.59
C GLU A 108 3.24 23.37 -0.72
N ALA A 109 2.34 24.18 -0.14
CA ALA A 109 0.90 23.94 -0.24
C ALA A 109 0.36 24.13 -1.68
N ILE A 110 0.88 25.11 -2.43
CA ILE A 110 0.57 25.30 -3.85
C ILE A 110 1.09 24.12 -4.67
N SER A 111 2.35 23.70 -4.45
CA SER A 111 2.93 22.50 -5.11
C SER A 111 2.03 21.27 -4.88
N LYS A 112 1.60 21.02 -3.64
CA LYS A 112 0.65 19.93 -3.32
C LYS A 112 -0.70 20.09 -4.02
N ALA A 113 -1.23 21.30 -4.13
CA ALA A 113 -2.49 21.56 -4.80
C ALA A 113 -2.40 21.31 -6.32
N LEU A 114 -1.31 21.74 -6.97
CA LEU A 114 -1.04 21.45 -8.37
C LEU A 114 -0.91 19.95 -8.61
N SER A 115 -0.19 19.24 -7.74
CA SER A 115 -0.03 17.78 -7.85
C SER A 115 -1.36 17.04 -7.73
N LYS A 116 -2.25 17.46 -6.83
CA LYS A 116 -3.61 16.88 -6.72
C LYS A 116 -4.44 17.07 -7.98
N ASN A 117 -4.23 18.18 -8.70
CA ASN A 117 -4.93 18.49 -9.94
C ASN A 117 -4.17 18.01 -11.19
N ARG A 118 -2.97 17.42 -11.02
CA ARG A 118 -2.04 17.02 -12.08
C ARG A 118 -1.71 18.15 -13.05
N SER A 119 -1.61 19.38 -12.54
CA SER A 119 -1.44 20.60 -13.33
C SER A 119 -0.02 21.18 -13.30
N LEU A 120 0.93 20.54 -12.64
CA LEU A 120 2.35 20.90 -12.73
C LEU A 120 2.90 20.48 -14.10
N THR A 121 3.44 21.43 -14.87
CA THR A 121 3.96 21.21 -16.24
C THR A 121 5.33 21.87 -16.40
N SER A 122 6.02 21.58 -17.51
CA SER A 122 7.29 22.25 -17.84
C SER A 122 7.20 23.77 -17.95
N ASP A 123 6.02 24.31 -18.29
CA ASP A 123 5.81 25.75 -18.49
C ASP A 123 5.66 26.50 -17.17
N ASN A 124 5.00 25.89 -16.18
CA ASN A 124 4.75 26.50 -14.88
C ASN A 124 5.70 26.04 -13.76
N ALA A 125 6.46 24.96 -13.96
CA ALA A 125 7.48 24.52 -13.00
C ALA A 125 8.54 25.60 -12.66
N PRO A 126 8.98 26.47 -13.59
CA PRO A 126 9.90 27.57 -13.27
C PRO A 126 9.42 28.53 -12.18
N LEU A 127 8.11 28.59 -11.90
CA LEU A 127 7.57 29.39 -10.78
C LEU A 127 8.05 28.91 -9.40
N PHE A 128 8.54 27.68 -9.32
CA PHE A 128 9.08 27.06 -8.10
C PHE A 128 10.61 27.06 -8.06
N TYR A 129 11.27 27.56 -9.10
CA TYR A 129 12.72 27.60 -9.19
C TYR A 129 13.24 28.96 -8.73
N GLY A 130 14.38 28.94 -8.05
CA GLY A 130 14.92 30.12 -7.38
C GLY A 130 16.25 29.81 -6.73
N ALA A 131 17.22 30.71 -6.90
CA ALA A 131 18.55 30.55 -6.33
C ALA A 131 18.56 30.70 -4.80
N GLU A 132 17.54 31.34 -4.24
CA GLU A 132 17.31 31.49 -2.81
C GLU A 132 16.77 30.22 -2.14
N HIS A 133 16.27 29.26 -2.91
CA HIS A 133 15.69 28.04 -2.36
C HIS A 133 16.77 27.04 -1.95
N THR A 134 16.68 26.58 -0.69
CA THR A 134 17.50 25.48 -0.17
C THR A 134 16.77 24.14 -0.20
N LYS A 135 15.43 24.17 -0.29
CA LYS A 135 14.59 22.96 -0.35
C LYS A 135 13.53 23.11 -1.43
N LEU A 136 13.32 22.05 -2.19
CA LEU A 136 12.31 21.99 -3.24
C LEU A 136 11.62 20.62 -3.20
N ALA A 137 10.29 20.62 -3.21
CA ALA A 137 9.46 19.43 -3.25
C ALA A 137 8.36 19.57 -4.30
N LEU A 138 8.36 18.66 -5.28
CA LEU A 138 7.32 18.55 -6.31
C LEU A 138 6.65 17.18 -6.17
N TYR A 139 5.34 17.15 -5.89
CA TYR A 139 4.63 15.92 -5.47
C TYR A 139 3.97 15.15 -6.63
N ASP A 140 4.00 15.67 -7.85
CA ASP A 140 3.61 14.96 -9.07
C ASP A 140 4.36 15.61 -10.24
N ALA A 141 5.51 15.01 -10.57
CA ALA A 141 6.36 15.47 -11.65
C ALA A 141 6.13 14.69 -12.96
N THR A 142 4.99 14.01 -13.10
CA THR A 142 4.68 13.16 -14.26
C THR A 142 4.75 13.90 -15.60
N ASN A 143 4.34 15.18 -15.60
CA ASN A 143 4.23 16.01 -16.80
C ASN A 143 5.45 16.92 -17.05
N LEU A 144 6.54 16.78 -16.28
CA LEU A 144 7.77 17.54 -16.55
C LEU A 144 8.62 16.85 -17.62
N SER A 145 9.16 17.63 -18.54
CA SER A 145 10.12 17.14 -19.51
C SER A 145 11.53 17.02 -18.91
N PRO A 146 12.44 16.23 -19.53
CA PRO A 146 13.86 16.22 -19.15
C PRO A 146 14.51 17.61 -19.14
N ASP A 147 14.10 18.49 -20.06
CA ASP A 147 14.59 19.87 -20.11
C ASP A 147 14.13 20.67 -18.89
N ALA A 148 12.90 20.47 -18.41
CA ALA A 148 12.41 21.12 -17.20
C ALA A 148 13.20 20.70 -15.95
N PHE A 149 13.57 19.42 -15.83
CA PHE A 149 14.45 18.95 -14.75
C PHE A 149 15.89 19.47 -14.89
N THR A 150 16.39 19.61 -16.12
CA THR A 150 17.71 20.22 -16.37
C THR A 150 17.72 21.69 -15.92
N THR A 151 16.67 22.44 -16.29
CA THR A 151 16.46 23.82 -15.86
C THR A 151 16.32 23.95 -14.34
N LEU A 152 15.63 23.00 -13.68
CA LEU A 152 15.56 22.94 -12.20
C LEU A 152 16.95 22.96 -11.59
N GLY A 153 17.85 22.10 -12.06
CA GLY A 153 19.23 22.06 -11.57
C GLY A 153 19.94 23.41 -11.74
N HIS A 154 19.86 24.02 -12.93
CA HIS A 154 20.54 25.28 -13.22
C HIS A 154 20.00 26.49 -12.46
N LEU A 155 18.69 26.52 -12.16
CA LEU A 155 18.05 27.65 -11.49
C LEU A 155 18.01 27.50 -9.95
N ASN A 156 18.43 26.36 -9.41
CA ASN A 156 18.47 26.10 -7.96
C ASN A 156 19.90 25.72 -7.47
N PRO A 157 20.94 26.54 -7.68
CA PRO A 157 22.33 26.19 -7.33
C PRO A 157 22.60 26.01 -5.82
N ASN A 158 21.74 26.56 -4.95
CA ASN A 158 21.87 26.50 -3.50
C ASN A 158 21.01 25.41 -2.86
N LEU A 159 20.41 24.52 -3.67
CA LEU A 159 19.55 23.47 -3.18
C LEU A 159 20.34 22.45 -2.36
N THR A 160 19.89 22.20 -1.13
CA THR A 160 20.44 21.18 -0.24
C THR A 160 19.53 19.96 -0.13
N SER A 161 18.22 20.14 -0.37
CA SER A 161 17.22 19.07 -0.34
C SER A 161 16.30 19.12 -1.56
N LEU A 162 16.25 18.04 -2.30
CA LEU A 162 15.39 17.85 -3.46
C LEU A 162 14.48 16.64 -3.25
N ARG A 163 13.17 16.86 -3.36
CA ARG A 163 12.17 15.79 -3.44
C ARG A 163 11.38 15.90 -4.74
N LEU A 164 11.35 14.83 -5.51
CA LEU A 164 10.53 14.73 -6.71
C LEU A 164 9.73 13.43 -6.68
N ASP A 165 8.41 13.57 -6.62
CA ASP A 165 7.51 12.44 -6.68
C ASP A 165 6.99 12.24 -8.10
N PHE A 166 6.83 10.99 -8.53
CA PHE A 166 6.41 10.62 -9.89
C PHE A 166 7.32 11.21 -10.99
N CYS A 167 8.63 11.24 -10.76
CA CYS A 167 9.63 11.80 -11.68
C CYS A 167 10.02 10.83 -12.81
N GLY A 168 9.03 10.22 -13.46
CA GLY A 168 9.24 9.20 -14.48
C GLY A 168 10.11 9.60 -15.67
N PRO A 169 9.96 10.83 -16.22
CA PRO A 169 10.79 11.28 -17.33
C PRO A 169 12.26 11.56 -16.96
N LEU A 170 12.65 11.49 -15.68
CA LEU A 170 14.04 11.68 -15.23
C LEU A 170 14.96 10.61 -15.82
N ASN A 171 16.00 11.03 -16.55
CA ASN A 171 16.88 10.14 -17.32
C ASN A 171 18.37 10.49 -17.13
N ASP A 172 19.24 9.75 -17.80
CA ASP A 172 20.69 9.89 -17.69
C ASP A 172 21.22 11.28 -18.06
N THR A 173 20.61 11.96 -19.05
CA THR A 173 21.06 13.30 -19.47
C THR A 173 20.79 14.34 -18.39
N VAL A 174 19.65 14.22 -17.70
CA VAL A 174 19.32 15.09 -16.55
C VAL A 174 20.28 14.83 -15.40
N MET A 175 20.53 13.57 -15.04
CA MET A 175 21.46 13.21 -13.97
C MET A 175 22.88 13.74 -14.23
N ALA A 176 23.33 13.68 -15.50
CA ALA A 176 24.60 14.26 -15.90
C ALA A 176 24.64 15.80 -15.76
N SER A 177 23.52 16.49 -16.01
CA SER A 177 23.43 17.94 -15.72
C SER A 177 23.51 18.21 -14.22
N TRP A 178 22.73 17.49 -13.41
CA TRP A 178 22.67 17.68 -11.95
C TRP A 178 24.00 17.43 -11.24
N THR A 179 24.84 16.56 -11.79
CA THR A 179 26.24 16.34 -11.35
C THR A 179 27.01 17.66 -11.19
N ASN A 180 26.71 18.68 -12.01
CA ASN A 180 27.39 19.98 -11.98
C ASN A 180 26.51 21.12 -11.47
N SER A 181 25.17 21.00 -11.59
CA SER A 181 24.25 22.10 -11.29
C SER A 181 23.69 22.09 -9.86
N LEU A 182 23.84 21.00 -9.11
CA LEU A 182 23.37 20.87 -7.72
C LEU A 182 24.51 20.64 -6.70
N PRO A 183 25.54 21.51 -6.64
CA PRO A 183 26.77 21.24 -5.88
C PRO A 183 26.59 21.14 -4.36
N ASN A 184 25.50 21.68 -3.81
CA ASN A 184 25.23 21.72 -2.37
C ASN A 184 24.23 20.63 -1.92
N LEU A 185 23.83 19.73 -2.83
CA LEU A 185 22.79 18.76 -2.55
C LEU A 185 23.29 17.67 -1.59
N VAL A 186 22.60 17.54 -0.45
CA VAL A 186 22.88 16.53 0.58
C VAL A 186 21.68 15.63 0.88
N SER A 187 20.51 15.94 0.34
CA SER A 187 19.28 15.17 0.52
C SER A 187 18.56 15.01 -0.81
N LEU A 188 18.40 13.78 -1.26
CA LEU A 188 17.67 13.42 -2.47
C LEU A 188 16.59 12.39 -2.16
N GLU A 189 15.34 12.72 -2.50
CA GLU A 189 14.17 11.83 -2.40
C GLU A 189 13.49 11.76 -3.77
N LEU A 190 13.44 10.57 -4.38
CA LEU A 190 12.90 10.38 -5.73
C LEU A 190 11.93 9.20 -5.76
N LEU A 191 10.70 9.45 -6.23
CA LEU A 191 9.73 8.40 -6.52
C LEU A 191 9.56 8.22 -8.05
N GLY A 192 9.85 7.01 -8.50
CA GLY A 192 9.71 6.59 -9.89
C GLY A 192 10.80 7.07 -10.88
N PRO A 193 12.10 7.18 -10.55
CA PRO A 193 13.15 7.55 -11.51
C PRO A 193 13.52 6.37 -12.46
N PHE A 194 12.54 5.80 -13.15
CA PHE A 194 12.68 4.51 -13.84
C PHE A 194 13.59 4.53 -15.09
N LEU A 195 13.86 5.70 -15.67
CA LEU A 195 14.74 5.80 -16.85
C LEU A 195 16.21 5.95 -16.50
N VAL A 196 16.56 6.32 -15.27
CA VAL A 196 17.97 6.48 -14.86
C VAL A 196 18.68 5.13 -14.82
N ARG A 197 19.81 5.05 -15.52
CA ARG A 197 20.65 3.86 -15.60
C ARG A 197 21.76 3.88 -14.55
N GLU A 198 22.27 2.70 -14.28
CA GLU A 198 23.32 2.42 -13.31
C GLU A 198 24.56 3.33 -13.45
N ALA A 199 25.09 3.52 -14.67
CA ALA A 199 26.25 4.40 -14.89
C ALA A 199 25.98 5.86 -14.50
N ALA A 200 24.76 6.36 -14.73
CA ALA A 200 24.37 7.72 -14.37
C ALA A 200 24.23 7.88 -12.85
N TRP A 201 23.65 6.87 -12.18
CA TRP A 201 23.61 6.83 -10.70
C TRP A 201 25.01 6.88 -10.10
N ILE A 202 25.90 6.00 -10.54
CA ILE A 202 27.27 5.93 -10.02
C ILE A 202 28.00 7.27 -10.20
N THR A 203 27.89 7.86 -11.39
CA THR A 203 28.52 9.16 -11.68
C THR A 203 27.97 10.27 -10.77
N PHE A 204 26.64 10.33 -10.64
CA PHE A 204 25.98 11.32 -9.80
C PHE A 204 26.36 11.18 -8.32
N LEU A 205 26.35 9.96 -7.77
CA LEU A 205 26.65 9.71 -6.36
C LEU A 205 28.12 10.03 -6.02
N LYS A 206 29.04 9.76 -6.96
CA LYS A 206 30.45 10.14 -6.81
C LYS A 206 30.67 11.64 -6.80
N SER A 207 29.83 12.41 -7.49
CA SER A 207 29.90 13.87 -7.50
C SER A 207 29.29 14.57 -6.28
N HIS A 208 28.51 13.86 -5.46
CA HIS A 208 27.85 14.41 -4.26
C HIS A 208 28.33 13.69 -2.99
N PRO A 209 29.55 13.98 -2.51
CA PRO A 209 30.21 13.15 -1.51
C PRO A 209 29.69 13.32 -0.07
N ASN A 210 28.80 14.27 0.19
CA ASN A 210 28.29 14.58 1.54
C ASN A 210 26.80 14.25 1.66
N MET A 211 26.34 13.15 1.05
CA MET A 211 24.93 12.79 1.10
C MET A 211 24.55 12.43 2.55
N GLU A 212 23.53 13.11 3.07
CA GLU A 212 22.92 12.86 4.39
C GLU A 212 21.64 12.04 4.27
N ALA A 213 20.91 12.19 3.16
CA ALA A 213 19.68 11.47 2.89
C ALA A 213 19.60 11.02 1.43
N PHE A 214 19.47 9.72 1.20
CA PHE A 214 19.24 9.15 -0.13
C PHE A 214 18.05 8.20 -0.07
N LEU A 215 16.92 8.64 -0.63
CA LEU A 215 15.68 7.88 -0.64
C LEU A 215 15.20 7.72 -2.09
N ILE A 216 15.10 6.48 -2.54
CA ILE A 216 14.56 6.15 -3.85
C ILE A 216 13.41 5.17 -3.68
N THR A 217 12.36 5.38 -4.46
CA THR A 217 11.22 4.47 -4.56
C THR A 217 10.99 4.15 -6.03
N GLN A 218 10.73 2.87 -6.35
CA GLN A 218 10.48 2.41 -7.72
C GLN A 218 11.65 2.72 -8.68
N SER A 219 12.86 2.30 -8.29
CA SER A 219 14.07 2.45 -9.10
C SER A 219 14.65 1.07 -9.46
N PRO A 220 14.09 0.37 -10.48
CA PRO A 220 14.44 -1.02 -10.78
C PRO A 220 15.87 -1.21 -11.32
N ARG A 221 16.54 -0.12 -11.69
CA ARG A 221 17.89 -0.14 -12.26
C ARG A 221 19.00 0.17 -11.26
N PHE A 222 18.65 0.60 -10.04
CA PHE A 222 19.62 0.84 -8.98
C PHE A 222 20.22 -0.48 -8.51
N SER A 223 21.54 -0.63 -8.61
CA SER A 223 22.27 -1.87 -8.32
C SER A 223 23.11 -1.76 -7.04
N LEU A 224 23.73 -2.89 -6.65
CA LEU A 224 24.70 -2.92 -5.58
C LEU A 224 25.90 -1.99 -5.87
N ASP A 225 26.32 -1.89 -7.13
CA ASP A 225 27.40 -0.98 -7.54
C ASP A 225 27.01 0.49 -7.36
N CYS A 226 25.74 0.85 -7.56
CA CYS A 226 25.24 2.17 -7.22
C CYS A 226 25.34 2.44 -5.71
N LEU A 227 24.93 1.49 -4.88
CA LEU A 227 25.04 1.62 -3.42
C LEU A 227 26.49 1.75 -2.98
N ASN A 228 27.40 0.93 -3.51
CA ASN A 228 28.82 1.01 -3.22
C ASN A 228 29.40 2.38 -3.59
N ALA A 229 29.00 2.94 -4.74
CA ALA A 229 29.40 4.30 -5.11
C ALA A 229 28.90 5.38 -4.14
N LEU A 230 27.72 5.20 -3.54
CA LEU A 230 27.23 6.07 -2.45
C LEU A 230 28.04 5.86 -1.16
N MET A 231 28.35 4.62 -0.80
CA MET A 231 29.10 4.29 0.42
C MET A 231 30.55 4.77 0.37
N GLU A 232 31.19 4.75 -0.81
CA GLU A 232 32.56 5.27 -1.03
C GLU A 232 32.71 6.72 -0.51
N SER A 233 31.68 7.54 -0.66
CA SER A 233 31.73 8.96 -0.33
C SER A 233 30.97 9.31 0.95
N SER A 234 29.81 8.70 1.18
CA SER A 234 28.82 9.22 2.13
C SER A 234 28.58 8.35 3.37
N LYS A 235 29.33 7.25 3.58
CA LYS A 235 29.07 6.33 4.71
C LYS A 235 29.15 6.97 6.10
N THR A 236 29.89 8.08 6.26
CA THR A 236 30.01 8.82 7.52
C THR A 236 28.98 9.94 7.68
N THR A 237 28.41 10.44 6.57
CA THR A 237 27.43 11.53 6.55
C THR A 237 26.00 11.04 6.44
N LEU A 238 25.77 9.87 5.86
CA LEU A 238 24.44 9.33 5.62
C LEU A 238 23.71 9.07 6.94
N ARG A 239 22.48 9.56 7.03
CA ARG A 239 21.57 9.40 8.18
C ARG A 239 20.25 8.77 7.77
N ARG A 240 19.86 8.90 6.50
CA ARG A 240 18.61 8.35 5.98
C ARG A 240 18.86 7.62 4.67
N LEU A 241 18.58 6.33 4.67
CA LEU A 241 18.65 5.49 3.47
C LEU A 241 17.27 4.87 3.22
N GLY A 242 16.75 5.05 2.01
CA GLY A 242 15.52 4.41 1.55
C GLY A 242 15.72 3.77 0.19
N LEU A 243 15.53 2.46 0.12
CA LEU A 243 15.60 1.64 -1.09
C LEU A 243 14.28 0.87 -1.27
N ARG A 244 13.17 1.60 -1.35
CA ARG A 244 11.83 1.01 -1.46
C ARG A 244 11.53 0.59 -2.90
N GLU A 245 10.92 -0.57 -3.09
CA GLU A 245 10.57 -1.09 -4.43
C GLU A 245 11.78 -1.09 -5.39
N VAL A 246 12.97 -1.37 -4.85
CA VAL A 246 14.21 -1.49 -5.62
C VAL A 246 14.35 -2.94 -6.08
N GLY A 247 14.10 -3.17 -7.36
CA GLY A 247 13.96 -4.53 -7.89
C GLY A 247 15.22 -5.40 -7.86
N LYS A 248 16.41 -4.83 -7.66
CA LYS A 248 17.69 -5.55 -7.50
C LYS A 248 18.12 -5.74 -6.03
N LEU A 249 17.33 -5.23 -5.06
CA LEU A 249 17.67 -5.33 -3.65
C LEU A 249 17.70 -6.80 -3.23
N CYS A 250 18.77 -7.19 -2.53
CA CYS A 250 19.00 -8.53 -1.99
C CYS A 250 19.96 -8.44 -0.78
N ASP A 251 20.22 -9.56 -0.11
CA ASP A 251 21.06 -9.61 1.11
C ASP A 251 22.45 -8.97 0.94
N ALA A 252 23.03 -9.02 -0.26
CA ALA A 252 24.34 -8.41 -0.55
C ALA A 252 24.36 -6.88 -0.37
N PHE A 253 23.21 -6.21 -0.40
CA PHE A 253 23.11 -4.78 -0.11
C PHE A 253 23.33 -4.46 1.37
N LEU A 254 23.11 -5.43 2.26
CA LEU A 254 23.14 -5.16 3.70
C LEU A 254 24.56 -4.99 4.23
N GLU A 255 25.55 -5.66 3.62
CA GLU A 255 26.96 -5.52 4.01
C GLU A 255 27.47 -4.07 3.86
N PRO A 256 27.30 -3.37 2.72
CA PRO A 256 27.65 -1.96 2.62
C PRO A 256 26.83 -1.04 3.56
N ILE A 257 25.56 -1.35 3.81
CA ILE A 257 24.70 -0.54 4.70
C ILE A 257 25.18 -0.65 6.15
N ALA A 258 25.68 -1.81 6.56
CA ALA A 258 26.23 -2.05 7.90
C ALA A 258 27.44 -1.16 8.23
N GLU A 259 28.11 -0.58 7.23
CA GLU A 259 29.22 0.37 7.43
C GLU A 259 28.77 1.78 7.82
N ILE A 260 27.47 2.10 7.77
CA ILE A 260 26.97 3.45 8.04
C ILE A 260 26.91 3.68 9.56
N SER A 261 27.70 4.62 10.05
CA SER A 261 27.94 4.77 11.50
C SER A 261 26.84 5.46 12.31
N ALA A 262 25.92 6.18 11.65
CA ALA A 262 24.90 6.99 12.34
C ALA A 262 23.55 6.94 11.61
N LEU A 263 23.19 5.79 11.06
CA LEU A 263 21.95 5.60 10.32
C LEU A 263 20.75 5.73 11.27
N ALA A 264 19.87 6.70 11.01
CA ALA A 264 18.69 6.97 11.82
C ALA A 264 17.38 6.53 11.15
N TYR A 265 17.36 6.42 9.83
CA TYR A 265 16.21 6.01 9.02
C TYR A 265 16.67 4.96 8.02
N LEU A 266 16.04 3.79 8.05
CA LEU A 266 16.25 2.72 7.09
C LEU A 266 14.89 2.24 6.55
N ASP A 267 14.72 2.30 5.24
CA ASP A 267 13.56 1.75 4.52
C ASP A 267 14.07 0.83 3.42
N LEU A 268 13.76 -0.46 3.53
CA LEU A 268 14.14 -1.49 2.57
C LEU A 268 12.91 -2.17 1.96
N ALA A 269 11.73 -1.55 2.05
CA ALA A 269 10.46 -2.20 1.79
C ALA A 269 10.24 -2.65 0.34
N GLU A 270 9.45 -3.72 0.19
CA GLU A 270 8.89 -4.23 -1.08
C GLU A 270 9.91 -4.53 -2.20
N PRO A 271 11.02 -5.23 -1.94
CA PRO A 271 11.93 -5.68 -2.99
C PRO A 271 11.30 -6.77 -3.87
N SER A 272 11.91 -7.03 -5.03
CA SER A 272 11.53 -8.18 -5.86
C SER A 272 11.86 -9.52 -5.20
N GLU A 273 12.96 -9.58 -4.45
CA GLU A 273 13.42 -10.75 -3.71
C GLU A 273 13.48 -10.40 -2.23
N SER A 274 12.88 -11.25 -1.38
CA SER A 274 12.88 -11.04 0.06
C SER A 274 14.30 -11.14 0.63
N LEU A 275 14.63 -10.27 1.57
CA LEU A 275 15.79 -10.45 2.44
C LEU A 275 15.57 -11.64 3.37
N THR A 276 16.66 -12.22 3.86
CA THR A 276 16.65 -13.31 4.85
C THR A 276 16.79 -12.79 6.28
N ASP A 277 16.26 -13.55 7.26
CA ASP A 277 16.40 -13.23 8.68
C ASP A 277 17.88 -13.07 9.07
N ASP A 278 18.74 -14.02 8.70
CA ASP A 278 20.18 -13.99 9.03
C ASP A 278 20.87 -12.69 8.56
N ALA A 279 20.58 -12.26 7.34
CA ALA A 279 21.17 -11.04 6.78
C ALA A 279 20.65 -9.78 7.49
N VAL A 280 19.35 -9.71 7.77
CA VAL A 280 18.74 -8.59 8.50
C VAL A 280 19.21 -8.53 9.95
N VAL A 281 19.32 -9.68 10.63
CA VAL A 281 19.86 -9.79 11.99
C VAL A 281 21.29 -9.27 12.04
N ALA A 282 22.15 -9.70 11.09
CA ALA A 282 23.53 -9.22 11.01
C ALA A 282 23.60 -7.69 10.81
N LEU A 283 22.75 -7.15 9.94
CA LEU A 283 22.65 -5.70 9.72
C LEU A 283 22.25 -4.97 11.00
N LEU A 284 21.14 -5.38 11.64
CA LEU A 284 20.62 -4.73 12.83
C LEU A 284 21.60 -4.80 14.00
N GLY A 285 22.43 -5.84 14.08
CA GLY A 285 23.56 -5.94 15.01
C GLY A 285 24.56 -4.78 14.91
N THR A 286 24.65 -4.12 13.77
CA THR A 286 25.58 -3.00 13.53
C THR A 286 24.89 -1.64 13.61
N VAL A 287 23.76 -1.45 12.93
CA VAL A 287 23.10 -0.14 12.79
C VAL A 287 21.89 0.04 13.73
N GLY A 288 21.39 -1.04 14.35
CA GLY A 288 20.15 -1.03 15.12
C GLY A 288 20.13 -0.02 16.28
N GLY A 289 21.29 0.22 16.89
CA GLY A 289 21.43 1.11 18.05
C GLY A 289 21.12 2.59 17.76
N THR A 290 21.16 3.02 16.49
CA THR A 290 20.91 4.41 16.08
C THR A 290 19.59 4.60 15.35
N LEU A 291 18.89 3.51 15.00
CA LEU A 291 17.67 3.59 14.19
C LEU A 291 16.50 4.19 14.97
N THR A 292 15.90 5.22 14.39
CA THR A 292 14.65 5.86 14.85
C THR A 292 13.46 5.48 13.97
N HIS A 293 13.72 5.05 12.74
CA HIS A 293 12.74 4.54 11.79
C HIS A 293 13.29 3.31 11.07
N LEU A 294 12.48 2.25 11.03
CA LEU A 294 12.77 1.01 10.32
C LEU A 294 11.52 0.55 9.55
N ASP A 295 11.68 0.33 8.26
CA ASP A 295 10.68 -0.32 7.41
C ASP A 295 11.28 -1.53 6.69
N LEU A 296 10.75 -2.72 7.00
CA LEU A 296 11.10 -4.01 6.39
C LEU A 296 9.88 -4.66 5.72
N SER A 297 8.90 -3.86 5.29
CA SER A 297 7.65 -4.35 4.72
C SER A 297 7.85 -5.17 3.44
N GLY A 298 6.93 -6.09 3.16
CA GLY A 298 6.84 -6.83 1.90
C GLY A 298 7.89 -7.92 1.74
N HIS A 299 8.53 -8.37 2.82
CA HIS A 299 9.49 -9.47 2.80
C HIS A 299 8.81 -10.78 3.15
N SER A 300 8.58 -11.63 2.14
CA SER A 300 7.88 -12.91 2.34
C SER A 300 8.66 -13.95 3.14
N ALA A 301 9.97 -13.75 3.36
CA ALA A 301 10.85 -14.69 4.05
C ALA A 301 11.28 -14.24 5.45
N LEU A 302 10.90 -13.04 5.90
CA LEU A 302 11.21 -12.61 7.26
C LEU A 302 10.21 -13.20 8.25
N THR A 303 10.73 -13.78 9.32
CA THR A 303 9.96 -14.46 10.37
C THR A 303 10.08 -13.73 11.70
N ASP A 304 9.53 -14.34 12.76
CA ASP A 304 9.69 -13.86 14.13
C ASP A 304 11.18 -13.80 14.57
N ASP A 305 12.09 -14.50 13.89
CA ASP A 305 13.54 -14.47 14.16
C ASP A 305 14.12 -13.06 13.93
N THR A 306 13.66 -12.32 12.90
CA THR A 306 14.04 -10.91 12.71
C THR A 306 13.67 -10.07 13.93
N LEU A 307 12.52 -10.34 14.56
CA LEU A 307 12.08 -9.62 15.76
C LEU A 307 12.94 -10.01 16.97
N ALA A 308 13.06 -11.32 17.23
CA ALA A 308 13.68 -11.86 18.43
C ALA A 308 15.21 -11.74 18.45
N HIS A 309 15.85 -11.81 17.28
CA HIS A 309 17.31 -11.82 17.14
C HIS A 309 17.87 -10.58 16.47
N GLY A 310 17.05 -9.84 15.70
CA GLY A 310 17.48 -8.62 15.04
C GLY A 310 17.09 -7.36 15.81
N ILE A 311 15.79 -7.15 16.00
CA ILE A 311 15.26 -5.90 16.57
C ILE A 311 15.43 -5.87 18.10
N ASP A 312 14.92 -6.89 18.80
CA ASP A 312 14.90 -6.94 20.28
C ASP A 312 16.28 -6.72 20.94
N PRO A 313 17.37 -7.38 20.50
CA PRO A 313 18.67 -7.19 21.14
C PRO A 313 19.41 -5.92 20.74
N HIS A 314 19.10 -5.31 19.60
CA HIS A 314 19.96 -4.26 19.01
C HIS A 314 19.32 -2.88 18.92
N VAL A 315 17.99 -2.78 18.96
CA VAL A 315 17.28 -1.53 18.73
C VAL A 315 16.79 -0.94 20.06
N ARG A 316 17.11 0.34 20.34
CA ARG A 316 16.83 1.00 21.63
C ARG A 316 16.24 2.41 21.55
N VAL A 317 16.16 3.00 20.36
CA VAL A 317 15.71 4.39 20.15
C VAL A 317 14.68 4.52 19.02
N LEU A 318 13.99 3.42 18.68
CA LEU A 318 13.03 3.35 17.59
C LEU A 318 11.75 4.10 17.94
N ALA A 319 11.32 4.99 17.05
CA ALA A 319 10.05 5.69 17.16
C ALA A 319 9.01 5.19 16.15
N SER A 320 9.46 4.62 15.02
CA SER A 320 8.62 4.22 13.91
C SER A 320 9.04 2.84 13.39
N LEU A 321 8.11 1.90 13.38
CA LEU A 321 8.32 0.55 12.86
C LEU A 321 7.23 0.21 11.84
N ALA A 322 7.63 -0.23 10.65
CA ALA A 322 6.72 -0.74 9.64
C ALA A 322 7.17 -2.15 9.21
N LEU A 323 6.24 -3.08 9.32
CA LEU A 323 6.41 -4.52 9.10
C LEU A 323 5.16 -5.05 8.40
N THR A 324 4.79 -4.42 7.29
CA THR A 324 3.56 -4.74 6.57
C THR A 324 3.78 -5.91 5.61
N HIS A 325 2.75 -6.71 5.35
CA HIS A 325 2.81 -7.83 4.41
C HIS A 325 3.96 -8.83 4.66
N LEU A 326 4.18 -9.18 5.93
CA LEU A 326 5.11 -10.23 6.38
C LEU A 326 4.32 -11.48 6.79
N PRO A 327 4.09 -12.42 5.86
CA PRO A 327 3.18 -13.54 6.08
C PRO A 327 3.67 -14.55 7.12
N GLU A 328 4.96 -14.59 7.42
CA GLU A 328 5.57 -15.55 8.35
C GLU A 328 5.67 -15.00 9.80
N LEU A 329 5.24 -13.76 10.05
CA LEU A 329 5.10 -13.26 11.43
C LEU A 329 3.90 -13.90 12.12
N THR A 330 4.09 -14.41 13.34
CA THR A 330 3.02 -15.09 14.09
C THR A 330 2.48 -14.23 15.24
N ASP A 331 1.21 -14.44 15.63
CA ASP A 331 0.60 -13.73 16.77
C ASP A 331 1.46 -13.89 18.04
N ALA A 332 1.93 -15.11 18.30
CA ALA A 332 2.73 -15.46 19.46
C ALA A 332 4.13 -14.83 19.42
N GLY A 333 4.81 -14.84 18.27
CA GLY A 333 6.15 -14.26 18.13
C GLY A 333 6.14 -12.74 18.27
N VAL A 334 5.18 -12.06 17.65
CA VAL A 334 4.99 -10.61 17.83
C VAL A 334 4.62 -10.28 19.28
N ALA A 335 3.76 -11.08 19.92
CA ALA A 335 3.41 -10.88 21.32
C ALA A 335 4.61 -11.07 22.26
N ALA A 336 5.44 -12.10 22.01
CA ALA A 336 6.67 -12.35 22.76
C ALA A 336 7.65 -11.18 22.60
N PHE A 337 7.88 -10.72 21.38
CA PHE A 337 8.71 -9.56 21.06
C PHE A 337 8.29 -8.32 21.86
N PHE A 338 7.04 -7.86 21.73
CA PHE A 338 6.59 -6.66 22.45
C PHE A 338 6.54 -6.84 23.99
N SER A 339 6.61 -8.08 24.49
CA SER A 339 6.68 -8.35 25.93
C SER A 339 8.08 -8.16 26.51
N THR A 340 9.14 -8.31 25.70
CA THR A 340 10.55 -8.17 26.11
C THR A 340 11.21 -6.91 25.58
N PHE A 341 10.64 -6.27 24.57
CA PHE A 341 11.25 -5.14 23.88
C PHE A 341 11.58 -4.00 24.85
N GLU A 342 12.87 -3.70 25.00
CA GLU A 342 13.37 -2.69 25.94
C GLU A 342 13.36 -1.26 25.37
N ASN A 343 12.84 -1.09 24.16
CA ASN A 343 12.74 0.20 23.51
C ASN A 343 11.65 1.07 24.18
N PRO A 344 11.80 2.40 24.23
CA PRO A 344 10.68 3.27 24.57
C PRO A 344 9.44 2.98 23.71
N GLY A 345 8.24 3.26 24.21
CA GLY A 345 7.03 3.02 23.44
C GLY A 345 7.10 3.67 22.05
N LEU A 346 6.67 2.93 21.02
CA LEU A 346 6.68 3.41 19.64
C LEU A 346 5.70 4.59 19.47
N VAL A 347 6.01 5.48 18.53
CA VAL A 347 5.14 6.58 18.10
C VAL A 347 4.31 6.17 16.89
N ARG A 348 4.90 5.41 15.96
CA ARG A 348 4.22 4.86 14.78
C ARG A 348 4.47 3.37 14.66
N LEU A 349 3.42 2.62 14.43
CA LEU A 349 3.50 1.18 14.17
C LEU A 349 2.56 0.81 13.02
N ASP A 350 3.11 0.20 11.99
CA ASP A 350 2.34 -0.34 10.87
C ASP A 350 2.59 -1.84 10.73
N LEU A 351 1.55 -2.63 11.02
CA LEU A 351 1.52 -4.09 10.87
C LEU A 351 0.40 -4.51 9.91
N THR A 352 0.11 -3.66 8.93
CA THR A 352 -0.90 -3.90 7.90
C THR A 352 -0.67 -5.23 7.19
N ARG A 353 -1.76 -5.98 6.98
CA ARG A 353 -1.83 -7.17 6.12
C ARG A 353 -0.93 -8.33 6.54
N ASN A 354 -0.70 -8.50 7.84
CA ASN A 354 -0.11 -9.72 8.40
C ASN A 354 -1.25 -10.67 8.84
N PRO A 355 -1.51 -11.77 8.10
CA PRO A 355 -2.73 -12.55 8.25
C PRO A 355 -2.79 -13.38 9.54
N GLU A 356 -1.65 -13.79 10.09
CA GLU A 356 -1.55 -14.62 11.29
C GLU A 356 -1.54 -13.79 12.59
N LEU A 357 -1.58 -12.45 12.50
CA LEU A 357 -1.62 -11.58 13.69
C LEU A 357 -3.04 -11.36 14.19
N GLY A 358 -3.17 -11.34 15.52
CA GLY A 358 -4.45 -11.43 16.20
C GLY A 358 -4.46 -10.74 17.56
N THR A 359 -5.02 -11.44 18.54
CA THR A 359 -5.36 -10.86 19.85
C THR A 359 -4.10 -10.70 20.70
N GLU A 360 -3.22 -11.70 20.72
CA GLU A 360 -2.06 -11.73 21.61
C GLU A 360 -1.07 -10.62 21.24
N ALA A 361 -0.78 -10.46 19.95
CA ALA A 361 0.07 -9.40 19.43
C ALA A 361 -0.52 -8.02 19.74
N LEU A 362 -1.84 -7.83 19.56
CA LEU A 362 -2.47 -6.52 19.78
C LEU A 362 -2.40 -6.11 21.25
N GLU A 363 -2.67 -7.04 22.16
CA GLU A 363 -2.58 -6.80 23.60
C GLU A 363 -1.14 -6.46 24.03
N ALA A 364 -0.14 -7.16 23.49
CA ALA A 364 1.27 -6.89 23.75
C ALA A 364 1.69 -5.50 23.22
N VAL A 365 1.30 -5.16 21.99
CA VAL A 365 1.53 -3.83 21.37
C VAL A 365 0.93 -2.72 22.24
N VAL A 366 -0.32 -2.87 22.68
CA VAL A 366 -0.99 -1.87 23.52
C VAL A 366 -0.30 -1.74 24.88
N LYS A 367 0.12 -2.86 25.48
CA LYS A 367 0.83 -2.87 26.76
C LYS A 367 2.18 -2.15 26.67
N HIS A 368 2.95 -2.38 25.61
CA HIS A 368 4.26 -1.80 25.42
C HIS A 368 4.20 -0.33 24.95
N SER A 369 3.49 -0.06 23.85
CA SER A 369 3.54 1.22 23.13
C SER A 369 2.26 2.07 23.25
N GLY A 370 1.19 1.57 23.86
CA GLY A 370 -0.11 2.25 23.88
C GLY A 370 -0.07 3.68 24.43
N ALA A 371 0.81 3.97 25.39
CA ALA A 371 0.94 5.30 25.98
C ALA A 371 1.53 6.36 25.04
N THR A 372 2.31 5.97 24.03
CA THR A 372 3.07 6.88 23.15
C THR A 372 2.63 6.80 21.68
N LEU A 373 1.90 5.75 21.30
CA LEU A 373 1.42 5.54 19.94
C LEU A 373 0.55 6.72 19.49
N GLN A 374 0.92 7.28 18.34
CA GLN A 374 0.18 8.32 17.63
C GLN A 374 -0.42 7.81 16.33
N GLU A 375 0.24 6.84 15.67
CA GLU A 375 -0.25 6.23 14.44
C GLU A 375 -0.14 4.70 14.55
N LEU A 376 -1.27 4.02 14.39
CA LEU A 376 -1.32 2.55 14.40
C LEU A 376 -2.13 2.06 13.20
N SER A 377 -1.57 1.11 12.46
CA SER A 377 -2.32 0.29 11.51
C SER A 377 -2.19 -1.18 11.86
N VAL A 378 -3.34 -1.82 12.07
CA VAL A 378 -3.50 -3.27 12.25
C VAL A 378 -4.52 -3.80 11.23
N ASN A 379 -4.55 -3.13 10.07
CA ASN A 379 -5.46 -3.46 8.99
C ASN A 379 -5.30 -4.92 8.56
N GLY A 380 -6.40 -5.67 8.51
CA GLY A 380 -6.41 -7.06 8.09
C GLY A 380 -6.16 -8.09 9.20
N TRP A 381 -6.06 -7.68 10.46
CA TRP A 381 -5.95 -8.59 11.61
C TRP A 381 -7.31 -9.22 11.92
N LYS A 382 -7.64 -10.28 11.19
CA LYS A 382 -9.00 -10.87 11.18
C LYS A 382 -9.34 -11.62 12.47
N ASP A 383 -8.34 -12.12 13.17
CA ASP A 383 -8.49 -12.99 14.34
C ASP A 383 -8.29 -12.25 15.67
N ALA A 384 -8.03 -10.93 15.61
CA ALA A 384 -8.08 -10.06 16.77
C ALA A 384 -9.52 -9.89 17.30
N GLY A 385 -9.71 -10.09 18.60
CA GLY A 385 -11.00 -10.00 19.28
C GLY A 385 -11.42 -8.55 19.59
N ALA A 386 -12.73 -8.33 19.75
CA ALA A 386 -13.30 -7.03 20.09
C ALA A 386 -12.69 -6.41 21.36
N ALA A 387 -12.43 -7.23 22.39
CA ALA A 387 -11.84 -6.77 23.64
C ALA A 387 -10.42 -6.22 23.47
N ALA A 388 -9.60 -6.82 22.60
CA ALA A 388 -8.25 -6.33 22.32
C ALA A 388 -8.28 -4.98 21.58
N PHE A 389 -9.20 -4.82 20.62
CA PHE A 389 -9.44 -3.52 20.00
C PHE A 389 -9.94 -2.48 21.00
N GLY A 390 -10.86 -2.84 21.90
CA GLY A 390 -11.29 -1.97 23.00
C GLY A 390 -10.13 -1.54 23.91
N GLY A 391 -9.11 -2.40 24.06
CA GLY A 391 -7.86 -2.08 24.76
C GLY A 391 -7.13 -0.83 24.24
N LEU A 392 -7.24 -0.55 22.94
CA LEU A 392 -6.65 0.65 22.31
C LEU A 392 -7.26 1.96 22.84
N ALA A 393 -8.44 1.93 23.46
CA ALA A 393 -9.04 3.10 24.09
C ALA A 393 -8.15 3.70 25.21
N LYS A 394 -7.15 2.95 25.69
CA LYS A 394 -6.12 3.43 26.64
C LYS A 394 -5.07 4.33 25.97
N SER A 395 -4.94 4.29 24.65
CA SER A 395 -3.94 5.03 23.88
C SER A 395 -4.39 6.46 23.62
N ARG A 396 -4.17 7.34 24.60
CA ARG A 396 -4.70 8.72 24.61
C ARG A 396 -4.08 9.64 23.55
N ASP A 397 -2.85 9.35 23.15
CA ASP A 397 -2.11 10.13 22.17
C ASP A 397 -2.34 9.64 20.74
N LEU A 398 -3.11 8.57 20.55
CA LEU A 398 -3.42 8.00 19.24
C LEU A 398 -4.21 9.00 18.39
N ARG A 399 -3.67 9.34 17.22
CA ARG A 399 -4.20 10.33 16.26
C ARG A 399 -4.78 9.69 15.01
N LYS A 400 -4.15 8.63 14.53
CA LYS A 400 -4.58 7.87 13.35
C LYS A 400 -4.63 6.39 13.67
N LEU A 401 -5.75 5.77 13.36
CA LEU A 401 -5.98 4.34 13.57
C LEU A 401 -6.59 3.71 12.33
N ASP A 402 -5.94 2.70 11.78
CA ASP A 402 -6.50 1.85 10.74
C ASP A 402 -6.75 0.44 11.28
N VAL A 403 -8.03 0.09 11.42
CA VAL A 403 -8.53 -1.22 11.82
C VAL A 403 -9.41 -1.81 10.72
N GLY A 404 -9.18 -1.40 9.46
CA GLY A 404 -9.91 -1.94 8.32
C GLY A 404 -9.70 -3.46 8.18
N TRP A 405 -10.71 -4.15 7.69
CA TRP A 405 -10.75 -5.60 7.48
C TRP A 405 -10.61 -6.44 8.76
N CYS A 406 -10.79 -5.83 9.93
CA CYS A 406 -10.77 -6.50 11.23
C CYS A 406 -12.19 -6.96 11.63
N ARG A 407 -12.39 -8.28 11.75
CA ARG A 407 -13.73 -8.86 12.00
C ARG A 407 -14.25 -8.62 13.42
N GLY A 408 -13.34 -8.39 14.36
CA GLY A 408 -13.65 -8.09 15.76
C GLY A 408 -14.13 -6.66 16.01
N VAL A 409 -14.09 -5.77 15.01
CA VAL A 409 -14.49 -4.37 15.16
C VAL A 409 -15.98 -4.21 14.86
N ASP A 410 -16.72 -3.68 15.83
CA ASP A 410 -18.14 -3.32 15.76
C ASP A 410 -18.40 -1.91 16.31
N ASP A 411 -19.66 -1.46 16.32
CA ASP A 411 -20.04 -0.14 16.81
C ASP A 411 -19.69 0.09 18.30
N PHE A 412 -19.63 -0.95 19.13
CA PHE A 412 -19.23 -0.83 20.53
C PHE A 412 -17.74 -0.54 20.64
N VAL A 413 -16.91 -1.29 19.92
CA VAL A 413 -15.47 -1.04 19.83
C VAL A 413 -15.20 0.37 19.30
N VAL A 414 -15.87 0.78 18.22
CA VAL A 414 -15.71 2.15 17.69
C VAL A 414 -16.07 3.17 18.77
N LYS A 415 -17.21 3.01 19.46
CA LYS A 415 -17.60 3.93 20.54
C LYS A 415 -16.53 4.01 21.65
N GLU A 416 -15.99 2.88 22.11
CA GLU A 416 -14.92 2.85 23.12
C GLU A 416 -13.66 3.59 22.65
N LEU A 417 -13.24 3.38 21.40
CA LEU A 417 -12.12 4.10 20.79
C LEU A 417 -12.37 5.61 20.74
N LEU A 418 -13.59 6.02 20.36
CA LEU A 418 -13.94 7.44 20.26
C LEU A 418 -13.94 8.15 21.62
N GLU A 419 -14.33 7.44 22.69
CA GLU A 419 -14.36 7.95 24.06
C GLU A 419 -12.97 7.93 24.73
N GLY A 420 -12.16 6.91 24.46
CA GLY A 420 -10.84 6.71 25.07
C GLY A 420 -9.69 7.45 24.38
N CYS A 421 -9.60 7.37 23.04
CA CYS A 421 -8.51 7.95 22.25
C CYS A 421 -8.72 9.44 22.02
N ARG A 422 -8.43 10.26 23.04
CA ARG A 422 -8.77 11.70 23.02
C ARG A 422 -8.08 12.52 21.93
N SER A 423 -6.96 12.06 21.40
CA SER A 423 -6.25 12.74 20.32
C SER A 423 -6.64 12.25 18.91
N LEU A 424 -7.59 11.32 18.80
CA LEU A 424 -7.95 10.69 17.53
C LEU A 424 -8.55 11.70 16.55
N THR A 425 -7.95 11.75 15.35
CA THR A 425 -8.35 12.62 14.24
C THR A 425 -8.75 11.84 12.99
N GLU A 426 -8.30 10.59 12.86
CA GLU A 426 -8.61 9.72 11.72
C GLU A 426 -8.80 8.28 12.18
N LEU A 427 -9.92 7.67 11.79
CA LEU A 427 -10.24 6.26 12.01
C LEU A 427 -10.67 5.61 10.70
N LYS A 428 -10.03 4.51 10.30
CA LYS A 428 -10.38 3.72 9.12
C LYS A 428 -10.97 2.37 9.53
N VAL A 429 -12.18 2.07 9.06
CA VAL A 429 -12.97 0.87 9.38
C VAL A 429 -13.44 0.13 8.11
N TRP A 430 -12.74 0.32 7.00
CA TRP A 430 -13.05 -0.31 5.70
C TRP A 430 -13.25 -1.83 5.82
N GLY A 431 -14.30 -2.39 5.25
CA GLY A 431 -14.54 -3.84 5.28
C GLY A 431 -14.90 -4.42 6.67
N CYS A 432 -15.06 -3.60 7.71
CA CYS A 432 -15.55 -4.03 9.01
C CYS A 432 -17.08 -4.13 9.00
N ASN A 433 -17.61 -5.25 8.52
CA ASN A 433 -19.04 -5.44 8.25
C ASN A 433 -19.99 -5.34 9.48
N ARG A 434 -19.45 -5.25 10.71
CA ARG A 434 -20.23 -5.09 11.95
C ARG A 434 -20.31 -3.62 12.41
N VAL A 435 -19.69 -2.71 11.66
CA VAL A 435 -19.67 -1.27 11.92
C VAL A 435 -20.80 -0.63 11.12
N GLU A 436 -21.89 -0.28 11.79
CA GLU A 436 -23.13 0.23 11.18
C GLU A 436 -23.30 1.74 11.33
N GLY A 437 -22.49 2.41 12.16
CA GLY A 437 -22.58 3.86 12.38
C GLY A 437 -23.27 4.28 13.68
N LYS A 438 -23.57 3.37 14.60
CA LYS A 438 -24.48 3.62 15.74
C LYS A 438 -23.75 3.98 17.05
N TRP A 439 -22.79 4.89 17.01
CA TRP A 439 -22.00 5.32 18.19
C TRP A 439 -22.31 6.72 18.72
N GLY A 440 -23.18 7.49 18.04
CA GLY A 440 -23.60 8.82 18.50
C GLY A 440 -22.76 9.97 17.94
N LEU A 441 -22.61 11.06 18.73
CA LEU A 441 -21.95 12.29 18.30
C LEU A 441 -20.44 12.10 18.12
N ILE A 442 -19.93 12.63 17.00
CA ILE A 442 -18.51 12.60 16.65
C ILE A 442 -17.87 13.90 17.13
N ARG A 443 -16.64 13.81 17.65
CA ARG A 443 -15.87 14.96 18.10
C ARG A 443 -15.45 15.83 16.92
N ARG A 444 -15.33 17.14 17.17
CA ARG A 444 -15.03 18.10 16.11
C ARG A 444 -13.71 17.79 15.41
N GLY A 445 -13.73 17.72 14.08
CA GLY A 445 -12.52 17.47 13.26
C GLY A 445 -12.05 16.01 13.16
N LEU A 446 -12.76 15.04 13.76
CA LEU A 446 -12.50 13.61 13.57
C LEU A 446 -13.10 13.12 12.24
N LYS A 447 -12.32 12.35 11.48
CA LYS A 447 -12.73 11.70 10.23
C LYS A 447 -12.82 10.20 10.42
N ILE A 448 -13.95 9.60 10.02
CA ILE A 448 -14.15 8.15 10.03
C ILE A 448 -14.40 7.68 8.59
N HIS A 449 -13.57 6.78 8.10
CA HIS A 449 -13.59 6.30 6.72
C HIS A 449 -14.03 4.84 6.63
N GLY A 450 -14.80 4.51 5.57
CA GLY A 450 -15.09 3.13 5.23
C GLY A 450 -16.24 2.47 5.99
N VAL A 451 -17.21 3.25 6.49
CA VAL A 451 -18.40 2.69 7.14
C VAL A 451 -19.31 2.09 6.05
N GLU A 452 -19.37 0.76 6.00
CA GLU A 452 -20.22 0.02 5.07
C GLU A 452 -21.57 -0.27 5.72
N SER A 453 -22.50 0.68 5.61
CA SER A 453 -23.86 0.50 6.13
C SER A 453 -24.86 0.27 4.99
N TYR A 454 -25.85 -0.59 5.24
CA TYR A 454 -27.03 -0.79 4.38
C TYR A 454 -28.14 0.25 4.65
N SER A 455 -27.91 1.16 5.58
CA SER A 455 -28.91 2.07 6.12
C SER A 455 -28.24 3.30 6.71
N VAL A 456 -27.63 4.13 5.86
CA VAL A 456 -27.39 5.54 6.20
C VAL A 456 -28.53 6.33 5.57
N LEU A 457 -29.51 6.71 6.39
CA LEU A 457 -30.50 7.76 6.11
C LEU A 457 -30.32 8.86 7.14
#